data_AF-A0AAU1CLI4-F1
#
_entry.id   AF-A0AAU1CLI4-F1
#
_cell.length_a   1.000
_cell.length_b   1.000
_cell.length_c   1.000
_cell.angle_alpha   90.00
_cell.angle_beta   90.00
_cell.angle_gamma   90.00
#
_symmetry.space_group_name_H-M   'P 1'
#
loop_
_entity.id
_entity.type
_entity.pdbx_description
1 polymer ?
#
loop_
_entity_poly.entity_id
_entity_poly.type
_entity_poly.pdbx_seq_one_letter_code
_entity_poly.pdbx_strand_id
1 'polypeptide(L)'
;MFAVSAVNEGTVECRINRKLRTIPAAGPLSMADAGNWLSAFWLAVICRDQERMTLLSEIPLERLRSPQGQYDEYIYHWVDTLQTWWLRGPGLADKLIATIEASDPTVAQITPRDLMDGVLYPPINLFYHYVRKDEAGFAPALADALKLHKAYWTLTEDRTTDINGSIALGPLAIACLAHDADFPLDIESDYLPKHLLQRTWIGEFPT
;
A
#
# COMPACT_ATOMS: atom_id res chain seq x y z
N MET A 1 2.77 9.66 -12.65
CA MET A 1 3.55 10.44 -11.67
C MET A 1 4.95 9.86 -11.53
N PHE A 2 5.12 8.67 -10.95
CA PHE A 2 6.44 8.03 -10.80
C PHE A 2 7.21 7.87 -12.12
N ALA A 3 6.54 7.46 -13.19
CA ALA A 3 7.19 7.31 -14.49
C ALA A 3 7.71 8.65 -15.08
N VAL A 4 6.98 9.76 -14.89
CA VAL A 4 7.42 11.08 -15.39
C VAL A 4 8.42 11.77 -14.47
N SER A 5 8.43 11.43 -13.18
CA SER A 5 9.49 11.88 -12.27
C SER A 5 10.76 11.06 -12.44
N ALA A 6 10.66 9.83 -12.99
CA ALA A 6 11.78 8.94 -13.22
C ALA A 6 12.82 9.51 -14.20
N VAL A 7 12.37 10.33 -15.15
CA VAL A 7 13.13 10.81 -16.30
C VAL A 7 13.30 12.32 -16.22
N ASN A 8 14.50 12.82 -16.55
CA ASN A 8 14.80 14.26 -16.55
C ASN A 8 14.50 14.93 -17.89
N GLU A 9 14.53 14.20 -19.00
CA GLU A 9 14.34 14.72 -20.35
C GLU A 9 13.51 13.74 -21.21
N GLY A 10 12.88 14.24 -22.27
CA GLY A 10 12.06 13.43 -23.17
C GLY A 10 10.61 13.30 -22.70
N THR A 11 9.96 12.20 -23.08
CA THR A 11 8.54 11.97 -22.80
C THR A 11 8.28 10.55 -22.34
N VAL A 12 7.18 10.37 -21.62
CA VAL A 12 6.71 9.07 -21.14
C VAL A 12 5.31 8.84 -21.66
N GLU A 13 5.04 7.65 -22.18
CA GLU A 13 3.70 7.25 -22.55
C GLU A 13 2.93 6.76 -21.33
N CYS A 14 1.75 7.33 -21.12
CA CYS A 14 0.88 6.99 -20.00
C CYS A 14 -0.55 6.82 -20.51
N ARG A 15 -1.23 5.77 -20.05
CA ARG A 15 -2.66 5.58 -20.33
C ARG A 15 -3.49 6.40 -19.34
N ILE A 16 -4.14 7.46 -19.83
CA ILE A 16 -5.01 8.33 -19.03
C ILE A 16 -6.40 8.37 -19.68
N ASN A 17 -7.43 8.05 -18.89
CA ASN A 17 -8.81 7.97 -19.38
C ASN A 17 -8.92 7.09 -20.66
N ARG A 18 -8.36 5.87 -20.59
CA ARG A 18 -8.32 4.88 -21.68
C ARG A 18 -7.61 5.32 -22.97
N LYS A 19 -6.88 6.44 -22.96
CA LYS A 19 -6.09 6.93 -24.11
C LYS A 19 -4.61 6.95 -23.76
N LEU A 20 -3.77 6.46 -24.66
CA LEU A 20 -2.33 6.70 -24.58
C LEU A 20 -2.06 8.18 -24.77
N ARG A 21 -1.30 8.75 -23.84
CA ARG A 21 -0.88 10.14 -23.86
C ARG A 21 0.60 10.24 -23.58
N THR A 22 1.26 11.06 -24.37
CA THR A 22 2.67 11.39 -24.21
C THR A 22 2.78 12.56 -23.23
N ILE A 23 3.45 12.35 -22.11
CA ILE A 23 3.63 13.35 -21.05
C ILE A 23 5.10 13.74 -21.01
N PRO A 24 5.44 15.04 -20.95
CA PRO A 24 6.82 15.48 -20.77
C PRO A 24 7.42 14.91 -19.47
N ALA A 25 8.70 14.58 -19.54
CA ALA A 25 9.51 14.34 -18.36
C ALA A 25 9.43 15.56 -17.42
N ALA A 26 9.23 15.31 -16.12
CA ALA A 26 9.04 16.36 -15.14
C ALA A 26 10.22 16.49 -14.17
N GLY A 27 11.19 15.55 -14.22
CA GLY A 27 12.26 15.47 -13.23
C GLY A 27 11.72 15.17 -11.82
N PRO A 28 12.54 15.34 -10.77
CA PRO A 28 12.11 15.06 -9.40
C PRO A 28 10.86 15.85 -9.01
N LEU A 29 9.81 15.14 -8.58
CA LEU A 29 8.56 15.73 -8.09
C LEU A 29 8.43 15.44 -6.60
N SER A 30 8.11 16.46 -5.79
CA SER A 30 7.89 16.29 -4.35
C SER A 30 6.75 15.33 -4.01
N MET A 31 5.78 15.19 -4.91
CA MET A 31 4.66 14.25 -4.77
C MET A 31 5.05 12.79 -5.03
N ALA A 32 6.23 12.51 -5.59
CA ALA A 32 6.71 11.15 -5.83
C ALA A 32 7.43 10.59 -4.58
N ASP A 33 6.78 10.68 -3.43
CA ASP A 33 7.28 10.25 -2.12
C ASP A 33 6.82 8.82 -1.75
N ALA A 34 7.31 8.32 -0.60
CA ALA A 34 6.98 6.99 -0.10
C ALA A 34 5.48 6.79 0.22
N GLY A 35 4.76 7.83 0.68
CA GLY A 35 3.33 7.73 0.98
C GLY A 35 2.47 7.56 -0.27
N ASN A 36 2.76 8.34 -1.30
CA ASN A 36 2.14 8.21 -2.62
C ASN A 36 2.55 6.90 -3.30
N TRP A 37 3.77 6.41 -3.06
CA TRP A 37 4.22 5.11 -3.57
C TRP A 37 3.39 3.98 -2.97
N LEU A 38 3.19 3.97 -1.64
CA LEU A 38 2.37 2.95 -0.98
C LEU A 38 0.94 2.95 -1.51
N SER A 39 0.35 4.13 -1.68
CA SER A 39 -0.99 4.27 -2.23
C SER A 39 -1.08 3.72 -3.67
N ALA A 40 -0.09 4.05 -4.51
CA ALA A 40 -0.01 3.53 -5.88
C ALA A 40 0.20 2.01 -5.91
N PHE A 41 1.03 1.48 -5.01
CA PHE A 41 1.28 0.04 -4.90
C PHE A 41 0.03 -0.72 -4.46
N TRP A 42 -0.73 -0.21 -3.47
CA TRP A 42 -2.01 -0.79 -3.08
C TRP A 42 -3.03 -0.82 -4.20
N LEU A 43 -3.15 0.27 -4.96
CA LEU A 43 -4.02 0.29 -6.13
C LEU A 43 -3.59 -0.72 -7.20
N ALA A 44 -2.28 -0.86 -7.44
CA ALA A 44 -1.75 -1.85 -8.37
C ALA A 44 -2.07 -3.29 -7.90
N VAL A 45 -1.88 -3.59 -6.61
CA VAL A 45 -2.25 -4.87 -5.99
C VAL A 45 -3.74 -5.15 -6.15
N ILE A 46 -4.61 -4.20 -5.81
CA ILE A 46 -6.08 -4.36 -5.90
C ILE A 46 -6.51 -4.59 -7.35
N CYS A 47 -5.88 -3.94 -8.31
CA CYS A 47 -6.14 -4.14 -9.73
C CYS A 47 -5.46 -5.39 -10.32
N ARG A 48 -4.63 -6.10 -9.54
CA ARG A 48 -3.77 -7.22 -9.99
C ARG A 48 -2.87 -6.83 -11.16
N ASP A 49 -2.45 -5.57 -11.18
CA ASP A 49 -1.61 -5.04 -12.25
C ASP A 49 -0.13 -5.32 -11.97
N GLN A 50 0.29 -6.52 -12.35
CA GLN A 50 1.63 -7.01 -12.10
C GLN A 50 2.72 -6.16 -12.79
N GLU A 51 2.41 -5.59 -13.96
CA GLU A 51 3.34 -4.71 -14.67
C GLU A 51 3.56 -3.44 -13.86
N ARG A 52 2.49 -2.79 -13.37
CA ARG A 52 2.60 -1.61 -12.51
C ARG A 52 3.27 -1.92 -11.17
N MET A 53 2.99 -3.07 -10.57
CA MET A 53 3.68 -3.50 -9.34
C MET A 53 5.19 -3.65 -9.57
N THR A 54 5.59 -4.19 -10.72
CA THR A 54 7.01 -4.34 -11.09
C THR A 54 7.66 -2.98 -11.29
N LEU A 55 7.07 -2.12 -12.11
CA LEU A 55 7.58 -0.77 -12.36
C LEU A 55 7.71 0.06 -11.08
N LEU A 56 6.76 -0.03 -10.16
CA LEU A 56 6.83 0.65 -8.87
C LEU A 56 7.96 0.06 -8.00
N SER A 57 8.15 -1.25 -8.04
CA SER A 57 9.15 -1.92 -7.21
C SER A 57 10.59 -1.71 -7.67
N GLU A 58 10.79 -1.34 -8.93
CA GLU A 58 12.11 -1.01 -9.49
C GLU A 58 12.57 0.42 -9.16
N ILE A 59 11.72 1.26 -8.56
CA ILE A 59 12.09 2.62 -8.18
C ILE A 59 13.08 2.57 -7.00
N PRO A 60 14.31 3.14 -7.13
CA PRO A 60 15.26 3.19 -6.04
C PRO A 60 14.69 3.91 -4.82
N LEU A 61 14.84 3.31 -3.64
CA LEU A 61 14.27 3.81 -2.38
C LEU A 61 14.74 5.23 -2.05
N GLU A 62 15.98 5.58 -2.41
CA GLU A 62 16.57 6.92 -2.22
C GLU A 62 15.75 8.01 -2.91
N ARG A 63 15.06 7.67 -4.01
CA ARG A 63 14.21 8.61 -4.74
C ARG A 63 12.88 8.89 -4.05
N LEU A 64 12.45 7.98 -3.19
CA LEU A 64 11.20 8.09 -2.43
C LEU A 64 11.41 8.81 -1.09
N ARG A 65 12.68 9.02 -0.69
CA ARG A 65 13.04 9.72 0.54
C ARG A 65 12.65 11.19 0.45
N SER A 66 11.78 11.60 1.36
CA SER A 66 11.43 12.99 1.61
C SER A 66 12.51 13.69 2.44
N PRO A 67 12.51 15.04 2.49
CA PRO A 67 13.36 15.79 3.43
C PRO A 67 13.29 15.25 4.86
N GLN A 68 14.41 15.35 5.58
CA GLN A 68 14.53 14.85 6.95
C GLN A 68 13.43 15.44 7.85
N GLY A 69 12.80 14.57 8.65
CA GLY A 69 11.74 14.94 9.58
C GLY A 69 10.31 14.94 9.01
N GLN A 70 10.12 14.59 7.74
CA GLN A 70 8.76 14.49 7.14
C GLN A 70 8.08 13.14 7.39
N TYR A 71 8.86 12.06 7.46
CA TYR A 71 8.36 10.71 7.73
C TYR A 71 9.25 10.01 8.76
N ASP A 72 8.64 9.13 9.55
CA ASP A 72 9.36 8.12 10.34
C ASP A 72 10.00 7.08 9.42
N GLU A 73 11.12 6.47 9.83
CA GLU A 73 11.86 5.51 8.99
C GLU A 73 11.08 4.23 8.65
N TYR A 74 10.05 3.87 9.44
CA TYR A 74 9.24 2.67 9.17
C TYR A 74 8.68 2.66 7.75
N ILE A 75 8.32 3.82 7.18
CA ILE A 75 7.72 3.88 5.84
C ILE A 75 8.71 3.41 4.78
N TYR A 76 10.00 3.73 4.92
CA TYR A 76 11.03 3.33 3.98
C TYR A 76 11.36 1.85 4.12
N HIS A 77 11.43 1.34 5.36
CA HIS A 77 11.54 -0.10 5.61
C HIS A 77 10.33 -0.85 5.03
N TRP A 78 9.15 -0.26 5.11
CA TRP A 78 7.93 -0.87 4.61
C TRP A 78 7.90 -0.94 3.09
N VAL A 79 8.26 0.15 2.42
CA VAL A 79 8.44 0.17 0.96
C VAL A 79 9.47 -0.88 0.55
N ASP A 80 10.65 -0.90 1.18
CA ASP A 80 11.72 -1.86 0.88
C ASP A 80 11.26 -3.32 1.06
N THR A 81 10.46 -3.60 2.09
CA THR A 81 9.84 -4.91 2.32
C THR A 81 8.94 -5.32 1.16
N LEU A 82 8.05 -4.42 0.72
CA LEU A 82 7.11 -4.69 -0.37
C LEU A 82 7.82 -4.84 -1.73
N GLN A 83 8.81 -4.00 -2.02
CA GLN A 83 9.65 -4.11 -3.21
C GLN A 83 10.38 -5.45 -3.22
N THR A 84 11.01 -5.81 -2.10
CA THR A 84 11.75 -7.06 -1.94
C THR A 84 10.83 -8.27 -2.11
N TRP A 85 9.64 -8.25 -1.51
CA TRP A 85 8.66 -9.33 -1.66
C TRP A 85 8.23 -9.50 -3.12
N TRP A 86 7.85 -8.41 -3.78
CA TRP A 86 7.35 -8.46 -5.15
C TRP A 86 8.42 -8.92 -6.15
N LEU A 87 9.62 -8.34 -6.06
CA LEU A 87 10.75 -8.67 -6.93
C LEU A 87 11.46 -9.98 -6.52
N ARG A 88 11.00 -10.64 -5.45
CA ARG A 88 11.62 -11.86 -4.88
C ARG A 88 13.10 -11.65 -4.53
N GLY A 89 13.41 -10.48 -4.00
CA GLY A 89 14.74 -10.12 -3.50
C GLY A 89 15.10 -10.87 -2.20
N PRO A 90 16.38 -10.85 -1.81
CA PRO A 90 16.85 -11.49 -0.58
C PRO A 90 16.45 -10.68 0.67
N GLY A 91 16.42 -11.36 1.83
CA GLY A 91 16.29 -10.68 3.13
C GLY A 91 14.89 -10.17 3.48
N LEU A 92 13.82 -10.73 2.88
CA LEU A 92 12.44 -10.29 3.15
C LEU A 92 12.09 -10.32 4.65
N ALA A 93 12.49 -11.38 5.35
CA ALA A 93 12.20 -11.53 6.79
C ALA A 93 12.84 -10.40 7.61
N ASP A 94 14.11 -10.11 7.38
CA ASP A 94 14.85 -9.07 8.12
C ASP A 94 14.26 -7.67 7.85
N LYS A 95 13.87 -7.39 6.59
CA LYS A 95 13.24 -6.11 6.21
C LYS A 95 11.86 -5.93 6.85
N LEU A 96 11.07 -7.00 6.92
CA LEU A 96 9.78 -6.97 7.60
C LEU A 96 9.95 -6.79 9.11
N ILE A 97 10.94 -7.44 9.73
CA ILE A 97 11.27 -7.21 11.15
C ILE A 97 11.64 -5.75 11.39
N ALA A 98 12.54 -5.18 10.57
CA ALA A 98 12.92 -3.77 10.68
C ALA A 98 11.72 -2.82 10.52
N THR A 99 10.78 -3.17 9.65
CA THR A 99 9.52 -2.42 9.49
C THR A 99 8.69 -2.45 10.77
N ILE A 100 8.49 -3.64 11.36
CA ILE A 100 7.72 -3.80 12.60
C ILE A 100 8.38 -3.02 13.74
N GLU A 101 9.69 -3.18 13.94
CA GLU A 101 10.45 -2.48 14.98
C GLU A 101 10.39 -0.95 14.79
N ALA A 102 10.56 -0.46 13.56
CA ALA A 102 10.51 0.97 13.27
C ALA A 102 9.11 1.56 13.39
N SER A 103 8.06 0.74 13.26
CA SER A 103 6.66 1.17 13.42
C SER A 103 6.20 1.23 14.88
N ASP A 104 7.01 0.74 15.82
CA ASP A 104 6.70 0.81 17.25
C ASP A 104 6.46 2.28 17.66
N PRO A 105 5.37 2.60 18.38
CA PRO A 105 5.06 3.99 18.75
C PRO A 105 6.08 4.68 19.69
N THR A 106 7.05 3.96 20.24
CA THR A 106 8.18 4.53 20.97
C THR A 106 9.32 4.98 20.02
N VAL A 107 9.36 4.41 18.81
CA VAL A 107 10.33 4.68 17.74
C VAL A 107 9.76 5.66 16.71
N ALA A 108 8.57 5.38 16.17
CA ALA A 108 7.86 6.26 15.24
C ALA A 108 7.20 7.40 16.01
N GLN A 109 7.81 8.59 15.97
CA GLN A 109 7.42 9.75 16.77
C GLN A 109 6.86 10.90 15.92
N ILE A 110 7.07 10.89 14.60
CA ILE A 110 6.52 11.89 13.67
C ILE A 110 5.04 11.59 13.39
N THR A 111 4.71 10.32 13.18
CA THR A 111 3.37 9.84 12.89
C THR A 111 2.51 9.85 14.15
N PRO A 112 1.29 10.42 14.12
CA PRO A 112 0.36 10.33 15.24
C PRO A 112 0.07 8.87 15.60
N ARG A 113 0.08 8.54 16.90
CA ARG A 113 -0.10 7.17 17.40
C ARG A 113 -1.40 6.53 16.92
N ASP A 114 -2.50 7.27 16.96
CA ASP A 114 -3.81 6.77 16.54
C ASP A 114 -3.86 6.47 15.04
N LEU A 115 -3.15 7.25 14.22
CA LEU A 115 -2.98 6.98 12.80
C LEU A 115 -2.10 5.74 12.57
N MET A 116 -1.00 5.60 13.32
CA MET A 116 -0.14 4.41 13.25
C MET A 116 -0.94 3.14 13.57
N ASP A 117 -1.56 3.11 14.75
CA ASP A 117 -2.29 1.93 15.25
C ASP A 117 -3.55 1.64 14.42
N GLY A 118 -4.26 2.69 13.99
CA GLY A 118 -5.56 2.60 13.34
C GLY A 118 -5.51 2.27 11.85
N VAL A 119 -4.46 2.72 11.14
CA VAL A 119 -4.44 2.74 9.67
C VAL A 119 -3.14 2.19 9.09
N LEU A 120 -1.98 2.55 9.63
CA LEU A 120 -0.68 2.29 8.99
C LEU A 120 -0.06 0.95 9.38
N TYR A 121 -0.18 0.54 10.66
CA TYR A 121 0.30 -0.75 11.15
C TYR A 121 -0.54 -1.95 10.71
N PRO A 122 -1.90 -1.89 10.66
CA PRO A 122 -2.72 -3.03 10.27
C PRO A 122 -2.31 -3.74 8.96
N PRO A 123 -1.98 -3.06 7.83
CA PRO A 123 -1.50 -3.75 6.63
C PRO A 123 -0.13 -4.43 6.81
N ILE A 124 0.75 -3.92 7.68
CA ILE A 124 2.03 -4.57 8.02
C ILE A 124 1.75 -5.89 8.76
N ASN A 125 0.85 -5.88 9.73
CA ASN A 125 0.46 -7.08 10.46
C ASN A 125 -0.23 -8.13 9.57
N LEU A 126 -1.14 -7.70 8.69
CA LEU A 126 -1.77 -8.59 7.71
C LEU A 126 -0.74 -9.23 6.78
N PHE A 127 0.22 -8.44 6.31
CA PHE A 127 1.27 -8.95 5.45
C PHE A 127 2.17 -9.96 6.17
N TYR A 128 2.46 -9.75 7.46
CA TYR A 128 3.15 -10.73 8.30
C TYR A 128 2.45 -12.09 8.34
N HIS A 129 1.12 -12.12 8.54
CA HIS A 129 0.35 -13.38 8.47
C HIS A 129 0.38 -13.98 7.06
N TYR A 130 0.22 -13.15 6.03
CA TYR A 130 0.23 -13.60 4.64
C TYR A 130 1.56 -14.28 4.24
N VAL A 131 2.71 -13.63 4.48
CA VAL A 131 4.02 -14.19 4.07
C VAL A 131 4.37 -15.47 4.84
N ARG A 132 3.84 -15.64 6.05
CA ARG A 132 4.01 -16.86 6.87
C ARG A 132 3.03 -17.97 6.51
N LYS A 133 2.08 -17.73 5.60
CA LYS A 133 0.97 -18.64 5.31
C LYS A 133 0.12 -18.98 6.55
N ASP A 134 -0.05 -18.01 7.44
CA ASP A 134 -0.85 -18.15 8.64
C ASP A 134 -2.33 -17.89 8.35
N GLU A 135 -2.99 -18.85 7.70
CA GLU A 135 -4.41 -18.77 7.32
C GLU A 135 -5.33 -18.58 8.54
N ALA A 136 -5.02 -19.25 9.65
CA ALA A 136 -5.82 -19.17 10.87
C ALA A 136 -5.71 -17.81 11.57
N GLY A 137 -4.53 -17.18 11.55
CA GLY A 137 -4.30 -15.85 12.11
C GLY A 137 -4.76 -14.71 11.20
N PHE A 138 -4.80 -14.93 9.88
CA PHE A 138 -5.09 -13.86 8.91
C PHE A 138 -6.51 -13.29 9.04
N ALA A 139 -7.55 -14.12 9.06
CA ALA A 139 -8.93 -13.64 9.09
C ALA A 139 -9.28 -12.85 10.38
N PRO A 140 -8.88 -13.30 11.59
CA PRO A 140 -9.00 -12.47 12.80
C PRO A 140 -8.24 -11.15 12.70
N ALA A 141 -7.00 -11.16 12.19
CA ALA A 141 -6.22 -9.94 12.00
C ALA A 141 -6.89 -8.98 11.01
N LEU A 142 -7.54 -9.49 9.97
CA LEU A 142 -8.29 -8.67 9.02
C LEU A 142 -9.53 -8.06 9.67
N ALA A 143 -10.29 -8.84 10.44
CA ALA A 143 -11.43 -8.32 11.19
C ALA A 143 -11.02 -7.20 12.15
N ASP A 144 -9.89 -7.34 12.84
CA ASP A 144 -9.38 -6.32 13.75
C ASP A 144 -8.85 -5.08 13.00
N ALA A 145 -8.17 -5.26 11.87
CA ALA A 145 -7.77 -4.16 10.99
C ALA A 145 -8.96 -3.29 10.55
N LEU A 146 -10.10 -3.91 10.21
CA LEU A 146 -11.31 -3.18 9.82
C LEU A 146 -11.98 -2.45 10.99
N LYS A 147 -11.95 -3.04 12.19
CA LYS A 147 -12.43 -2.36 13.42
C LYS A 147 -11.57 -1.14 13.73
N LEU A 148 -10.25 -1.27 13.64
CA LEU A 148 -9.28 -0.19 13.87
C LEU A 148 -9.46 0.94 12.84
N HIS A 149 -9.58 0.59 11.56
CA HIS A 149 -9.86 1.56 10.49
C HIS A 149 -11.15 2.32 10.77
N LYS A 150 -12.25 1.62 11.09
CA LYS A 150 -13.51 2.26 11.46
C LYS A 150 -13.35 3.20 12.65
N ALA A 151 -12.73 2.72 13.73
CA ALA A 151 -12.53 3.51 14.95
C ALA A 151 -11.73 4.79 14.68
N TYR A 152 -10.67 4.72 13.87
CA TYR A 152 -9.87 5.88 13.50
C TYR A 152 -10.70 6.90 12.70
N TRP A 153 -11.39 6.45 11.65
CA TRP A 153 -12.11 7.33 10.73
C TRP A 153 -13.42 7.87 11.29
N THR A 154 -14.01 7.24 12.30
CA THR A 154 -15.20 7.76 13.00
C THR A 154 -14.89 8.49 14.30
N LEU A 155 -13.62 8.73 14.61
CA LEU A 155 -13.23 9.37 15.89
C LEU A 155 -13.69 10.83 15.98
N THR A 156 -13.71 11.54 14.85
CA THR A 156 -14.11 12.95 14.76
C THR A 156 -15.02 13.19 13.55
N GLU A 157 -15.78 14.28 13.57
CA GLU A 157 -16.63 14.68 12.43
C GLU A 157 -15.78 14.90 11.17
N ASP A 158 -14.63 15.59 11.29
CA ASP A 158 -13.72 15.83 10.17
C ASP A 158 -13.29 14.52 9.49
N ARG A 159 -12.87 13.52 10.26
CA ARG A 159 -12.44 12.21 9.74
C ARG A 159 -13.60 11.43 9.12
N THR A 160 -14.80 11.56 9.66
CA THR A 160 -15.98 10.84 9.17
C THR A 160 -16.36 11.27 7.75
N THR A 161 -16.07 12.53 7.40
CA THR A 161 -16.33 13.09 6.06
C THR A 161 -15.17 12.91 5.07
N ASP A 162 -14.03 12.39 5.52
CA ASP A 162 -12.86 12.18 4.66
C ASP A 162 -13.06 10.94 3.76
N ILE A 163 -12.88 11.13 2.46
CA ILE A 163 -13.01 10.08 1.45
C ILE A 163 -12.02 8.92 1.69
N ASN A 164 -10.86 9.20 2.28
CA ASN A 164 -9.85 8.19 2.60
C ASN A 164 -10.36 7.15 3.61
N GLY A 165 -11.36 7.50 4.42
CA GLY A 165 -12.02 6.57 5.35
C GLY A 165 -12.96 5.58 4.68
N SER A 166 -13.36 5.80 3.42
CA SER A 166 -14.37 4.97 2.74
C SER A 166 -13.90 3.55 2.43
N ILE A 167 -12.59 3.36 2.24
CA ILE A 167 -12.00 2.06 1.91
C ILE A 167 -10.77 1.85 2.79
N ALA A 168 -10.64 0.67 3.39
CA ALA A 168 -9.44 0.26 4.09
C ALA A 168 -8.36 -0.15 3.06
N LEU A 169 -7.75 0.82 2.39
CA LEU A 169 -6.95 0.59 1.17
C LEU A 169 -5.83 -0.46 1.35
N GLY A 170 -5.01 -0.32 2.40
CA GLY A 170 -3.96 -1.29 2.73
C GLY A 170 -4.52 -2.67 3.06
N PRO A 171 -5.45 -2.80 4.05
CA PRO A 171 -6.11 -4.07 4.34
C PRO A 171 -6.79 -4.73 3.14
N LEU A 172 -7.44 -3.97 2.26
CA LEU A 172 -8.04 -4.46 1.03
C LEU A 172 -7.00 -5.04 0.08
N ALA A 173 -5.86 -4.35 -0.12
CA ALA A 173 -4.78 -4.84 -0.96
C ALA A 173 -4.23 -6.18 -0.44
N ILE A 174 -3.97 -6.30 0.88
CA ILE A 174 -3.47 -7.56 1.43
C ILE A 174 -4.54 -8.67 1.41
N ALA A 175 -5.80 -8.33 1.66
CA ALA A 175 -6.92 -9.28 1.51
C ALA A 175 -7.06 -9.78 0.05
N CYS A 176 -6.78 -8.94 -0.94
CA CYS A 176 -6.72 -9.36 -2.34
C CYS A 176 -5.62 -10.40 -2.58
N LEU A 177 -4.42 -10.20 -2.01
CA LEU A 177 -3.32 -11.18 -2.09
C LEU A 177 -3.67 -12.50 -1.40
N ALA A 178 -4.30 -12.42 -0.22
CA ALA A 178 -4.73 -13.60 0.54
C ALA A 178 -5.83 -14.37 -0.20
N HIS A 179 -6.81 -13.67 -0.78
CA HIS A 179 -7.84 -14.28 -1.63
C HIS A 179 -7.20 -14.99 -2.83
N ASP A 180 -6.29 -14.34 -3.54
CA ASP A 180 -5.61 -14.93 -4.71
C ASP A 180 -4.67 -16.09 -4.32
N ALA A 181 -4.37 -16.26 -3.03
CA ALA A 181 -3.66 -17.39 -2.43
C ALA A 181 -4.59 -18.40 -1.72
N ASP A 182 -5.90 -18.34 -1.98
CA ASP A 182 -6.95 -19.23 -1.46
C ASP A 182 -7.15 -19.21 0.07
N PHE A 183 -6.75 -18.12 0.76
CA PHE A 183 -7.03 -17.99 2.20
C PHE A 183 -8.54 -17.86 2.46
N PRO A 184 -9.08 -18.53 3.50
CA PRO A 184 -10.46 -18.34 3.90
C PRO A 184 -10.61 -16.98 4.61
N LEU A 185 -11.31 -16.02 3.98
CA LEU A 185 -11.47 -14.68 4.54
C LEU A 185 -12.76 -14.50 5.37
N ASP A 186 -13.81 -15.29 5.10
CA ASP A 186 -15.16 -15.26 5.72
C ASP A 186 -15.55 -13.89 6.35
N ILE A 187 -15.44 -12.83 5.56
CA ILE A 187 -15.67 -11.46 6.01
C ILE A 187 -16.38 -10.67 4.92
N GLU A 188 -17.45 -9.98 5.31
CA GLU A 188 -18.12 -8.97 4.49
C GLU A 188 -18.03 -7.62 5.22
N SER A 189 -17.59 -6.58 4.51
CA SER A 189 -17.41 -5.25 5.07
C SER A 189 -17.54 -4.19 3.98
N ASP A 190 -18.20 -3.07 4.31
CA ASP A 190 -18.32 -1.92 3.42
C ASP A 190 -16.95 -1.28 3.09
N TYR A 191 -15.96 -1.47 3.96
CA TYR A 191 -14.59 -1.00 3.73
C TYR A 191 -13.78 -1.91 2.78
N LEU A 192 -14.32 -3.08 2.42
CA LEU A 192 -13.73 -4.06 1.50
C LEU A 192 -14.68 -4.31 0.31
N PRO A 193 -14.72 -3.42 -0.71
CA PRO A 193 -15.62 -3.57 -1.84
C PRO A 193 -15.50 -4.96 -2.49
N LYS A 194 -16.59 -5.74 -2.39
CA LYS A 194 -16.65 -7.17 -2.74
C LYS A 194 -16.12 -7.46 -4.15
N HIS A 195 -16.49 -6.65 -5.13
CA HIS A 195 -16.08 -6.84 -6.52
C HIS A 195 -14.58 -6.62 -6.77
N LEU A 196 -13.94 -5.75 -5.98
CA LEU A 196 -12.50 -5.55 -6.00
C LEU A 196 -11.81 -6.73 -5.31
N LEU A 197 -12.27 -7.12 -4.11
CA LEU A 197 -11.70 -8.25 -3.38
C LEU A 197 -11.74 -9.55 -4.21
N GLN A 198 -12.91 -9.86 -4.76
CA GLN A 198 -13.21 -11.08 -5.51
C GLN A 198 -12.84 -11.02 -6.98
N ARG A 199 -12.06 -10.01 -7.42
CA ARG A 199 -11.54 -9.86 -8.78
C ARG A 199 -12.58 -9.92 -9.91
N THR A 200 -13.86 -9.65 -9.62
CA THR A 200 -14.94 -9.86 -10.60
C THR A 200 -14.91 -8.88 -11.78
N TRP A 201 -14.13 -7.81 -11.69
CA TRP A 201 -14.00 -6.77 -12.74
C TRP A 201 -12.65 -6.82 -13.48
N ILE A 202 -11.78 -7.79 -13.16
CA ILE A 202 -10.50 -7.93 -13.87
C ILE A 202 -10.78 -8.25 -15.35
N GLY A 203 -10.16 -7.48 -16.25
CA GLY A 203 -10.30 -7.66 -17.70
C GLY A 203 -11.47 -6.92 -18.34
N GLU A 204 -12.35 -6.28 -17.57
CA GLU A 204 -13.46 -5.44 -18.08
C GLU A 204 -12.95 -4.18 -18.79
N PHE A 205 -11.74 -3.71 -18.46
CA PHE A 205 -11.14 -2.53 -19.05
C PHE A 205 -9.69 -2.81 -19.48
N PRO A 206 -9.24 -2.29 -20.64
CA PRO A 206 -7.85 -2.40 -21.06
C PRO A 206 -6.94 -1.62 -20.10
N THR A 207 -5.99 -2.32 -19.49
CA THR A 207 -5.00 -1.79 -18.55
C THR A 207 -3.80 -1.19 -19.24
#